data_AF-A0A9X2Q314-F1
#
_entry.id   AF-A0A9X2Q314-F1
#
_cell.length_a   1.000
_cell.length_b   1.000
_cell.length_c   1.000
_cell.angle_alpha   90.00
_cell.angle_beta   90.00
_cell.angle_gamma   90.00
#
_symmetry.space_group_name_H-M   'P 1'
#
loop_
_entity.id
_entity.type
_entity.pdbx_description
1 polymer ?
#
loop_
_entity_poly.entity_id
_entity_poly.type
_entity_poly.pdbx_seq_one_letter_code
_entity_poly.pdbx_strand_id
1 'polypeptide(L)'
;MQSVSGPDTLETDETGTFEASINEAEADDPLTYTWEFGDGATGSGLLTNHSYSSTGQYAIRFQASNEGGSDSDTISVRVVPPPQPASITSINATPNPVDEGETVRFSSNVQGDTPVSRSWSFGDGSSSMSQSPTHTYEEPGQYTARLEASNDVGEDTRTVTVRVNRVLPEICTTVSEMNSAFFDRNSSTLTEEGEESLQENADILSDCPNLSVQVEGFAAPGERNVQSLSEDRAEAVSSFYQNNGVPGSRIMTSGQGQVEGITSKKGGTRQYRRADSLPQREDDGM
;
A
#
# COMPACT_ATOMS: atom_id res chain seq x y z
N MET A 1 48.08 -27.67 -38.52
CA MET A 1 46.94 -26.81 -38.14
C MET A 1 47.42 -25.37 -38.09
N GLN A 2 46.56 -24.38 -38.33
CA GLN A 2 46.93 -22.97 -38.24
C GLN A 2 46.33 -22.29 -36.99
N SER A 3 45.02 -22.42 -36.75
CA SER A 3 44.39 -21.90 -35.52
C SER A 3 43.04 -22.55 -35.24
N VAL A 4 42.61 -22.52 -33.98
CA VAL A 4 41.25 -22.82 -33.53
C VAL A 4 40.75 -21.65 -32.69
N SER A 5 39.52 -21.21 -32.92
CA SER A 5 38.90 -20.10 -32.20
C SER A 5 37.43 -20.36 -31.90
N GLY A 6 36.93 -19.69 -30.86
CA GLY A 6 35.56 -19.74 -30.40
C GLY A 6 35.36 -18.75 -29.25
N PRO A 7 34.13 -18.65 -28.71
CA PRO A 7 33.86 -17.83 -27.55
C PRO A 7 34.59 -18.35 -26.30
N ASP A 8 35.10 -17.44 -25.47
CA ASP A 8 35.69 -17.79 -24.16
C ASP A 8 34.61 -18.20 -23.14
N THR A 9 33.41 -17.62 -23.27
CA THR A 9 32.26 -17.87 -22.38
C THR A 9 30.97 -17.99 -23.18
N LEU A 10 30.07 -18.86 -22.71
CA LEU A 10 28.70 -19.00 -23.21
C LEU A 10 27.75 -19.13 -22.02
N GLU A 11 26.49 -18.73 -22.19
CA GLU A 11 25.40 -19.12 -21.31
C GLU A 11 24.90 -20.53 -21.65
N THR A 12 24.25 -21.21 -20.70
CA THR A 12 23.61 -22.49 -21.00
C THR A 12 22.56 -22.31 -22.10
N ASP A 13 22.55 -23.23 -23.06
CA ASP A 13 21.72 -23.23 -24.27
C ASP A 13 22.01 -22.09 -25.27
N GLU A 14 22.99 -21.21 -25.00
CA GLU A 14 23.52 -20.26 -25.97
C GLU A 14 24.32 -21.02 -27.05
N THR A 15 24.10 -20.67 -28.32
CA THR A 15 24.83 -21.26 -29.45
C THR A 15 26.11 -20.49 -29.72
N GLY A 16 27.26 -21.13 -29.50
CA GLY A 16 28.57 -20.61 -29.88
C GLY A 16 29.00 -21.08 -31.27
N THR A 17 29.69 -20.22 -32.00
CA THR A 17 30.33 -20.55 -33.27
C THR A 17 31.80 -20.86 -33.05
N PHE A 18 32.27 -21.97 -33.61
CA PHE A 18 33.65 -22.46 -33.52
C PHE A 18 34.25 -22.55 -34.91
N GLU A 19 35.46 -22.03 -35.06
CA GLU A 19 36.15 -21.93 -36.33
C GLU A 19 37.56 -22.51 -36.22
N ALA A 20 37.99 -23.22 -37.25
CA ALA A 20 39.34 -23.72 -37.39
C ALA A 20 39.93 -23.33 -38.74
N SER A 21 41.23 -23.04 -38.75
CA SER A 21 42.01 -22.80 -39.95
C SER A 21 43.14 -23.82 -40.08
N ILE A 22 43.41 -24.24 -41.32
CA ILE A 22 44.46 -25.20 -41.66
C ILE A 22 45.46 -24.57 -42.63
N ASN A 23 46.71 -25.04 -42.59
CA ASN A 23 47.69 -24.67 -43.61
C ASN A 23 47.51 -25.59 -44.82
N GLU A 24 46.71 -25.18 -45.80
CA GLU A 24 46.41 -25.97 -47.00
C GLU A 24 47.67 -26.32 -47.82
N ALA A 25 48.72 -25.48 -47.78
CA ALA A 25 49.95 -25.73 -48.52
C ALA A 25 50.77 -26.93 -47.98
N GLU A 26 50.49 -27.37 -46.75
CA GLU A 26 51.19 -28.46 -46.07
C GLU A 26 50.28 -29.67 -45.82
N ALA A 27 49.02 -29.63 -46.27
CA ALA A 27 48.04 -30.66 -46.00
C ALA A 27 47.72 -31.46 -47.28
N ASP A 28 47.96 -32.76 -47.25
CA ASP A 28 47.59 -33.65 -48.36
C ASP A 28 46.10 -34.04 -48.28
N ASP A 29 45.41 -33.99 -49.42
CA ASP A 29 43.99 -34.35 -49.55
C ASP A 29 43.76 -35.87 -49.73
N PRO A 30 42.58 -36.39 -49.35
CA PRO A 30 41.44 -35.68 -48.76
C PRO A 30 41.56 -35.51 -47.24
N LEU A 31 41.14 -34.35 -46.72
CA LEU A 31 41.09 -34.06 -45.29
C LEU A 31 39.71 -34.34 -44.67
N THR A 32 39.73 -34.89 -43.46
CA THR A 32 38.56 -35.05 -42.58
C THR A 32 38.71 -34.16 -41.36
N TYR A 33 37.64 -33.42 -41.03
CA TYR A 33 37.59 -32.49 -39.90
C TYR A 33 36.61 -32.98 -38.85
N THR A 34 37.06 -33.04 -37.60
CA THR A 34 36.23 -33.48 -36.48
C THR A 34 36.39 -32.53 -35.30
N TRP A 35 35.26 -32.17 -34.71
CA TRP A 35 35.18 -31.44 -33.44
C TRP A 35 34.70 -32.39 -32.35
N GLU A 36 35.34 -32.32 -31.19
CA GLU A 36 34.91 -32.96 -29.94
C GLU A 36 34.65 -31.83 -28.93
N PHE A 37 33.39 -31.61 -28.55
CA PHE A 37 33.01 -30.46 -27.70
C PHE A 37 33.20 -30.70 -26.20
N GLY A 38 33.69 -31.87 -25.80
CA GLY A 38 33.97 -32.20 -24.40
C GLY A 38 32.73 -32.58 -23.57
N ASP A 39 31.52 -32.52 -24.15
CA ASP A 39 30.26 -32.97 -23.56
C ASP A 39 29.73 -34.28 -24.20
N GLY A 40 30.53 -34.87 -25.10
CA GLY A 40 30.19 -36.07 -25.87
C GLY A 40 29.54 -35.78 -27.22
N ALA A 41 29.21 -34.53 -27.53
CA ALA A 41 28.80 -34.13 -28.87
C ALA A 41 30.01 -33.96 -29.80
N THR A 42 29.77 -34.15 -31.10
CA THR A 42 30.77 -34.00 -32.14
C THR A 42 30.27 -33.13 -33.29
N GLY A 43 31.18 -32.42 -33.94
CA GLY A 43 30.90 -31.61 -35.13
C GLY A 43 31.86 -31.92 -36.28
N SER A 44 31.62 -31.31 -37.44
CA SER A 44 32.46 -31.47 -38.63
C SER A 44 32.56 -30.17 -39.43
N GLY A 45 33.57 -30.09 -40.28
CA GLY A 45 33.85 -28.89 -41.09
C GLY A 45 34.77 -27.90 -40.37
N LEU A 46 35.19 -26.86 -41.09
CA LEU A 46 36.04 -25.79 -40.54
C LEU A 46 35.26 -24.76 -39.72
N LEU A 47 33.93 -24.70 -39.90
CA LEU A 47 33.02 -23.84 -39.16
C LEU A 47 31.87 -24.69 -38.63
N THR A 48 31.58 -24.59 -37.33
CA THR A 48 30.52 -25.36 -36.69
C THR A 48 29.90 -24.57 -35.54
N ASN A 49 28.68 -24.94 -35.17
CA ASN A 49 27.94 -24.33 -34.06
C ASN A 49 27.61 -25.39 -33.02
N HIS A 50 27.68 -25.04 -31.74
CA HIS A 50 27.32 -25.92 -30.64
C HIS A 50 26.77 -25.15 -29.45
N SER A 51 25.91 -25.78 -28.66
CA SER A 51 25.37 -25.24 -27.41
C SER A 51 25.46 -26.27 -26.30
N TYR A 52 25.60 -25.79 -25.06
CA TYR A 52 25.78 -26.63 -23.88
C TYR A 52 24.60 -26.49 -22.93
N SER A 53 23.98 -27.60 -22.55
CA SER A 53 22.82 -27.62 -21.64
C SER A 53 23.20 -27.59 -20.15
N SER A 54 24.49 -27.68 -19.84
CA SER A 54 25.00 -27.72 -18.47
C SER A 54 26.14 -26.74 -18.29
N THR A 55 26.23 -26.16 -17.10
CA THR A 55 27.33 -25.26 -16.74
C THR A 55 28.61 -26.07 -16.54
N GLY A 56 29.74 -25.47 -16.87
CA GLY A 56 31.02 -26.16 -16.78
C GLY A 56 32.12 -25.51 -17.58
N GLN A 57 33.31 -26.11 -17.51
CA GLN A 57 34.41 -25.79 -18.40
C GLN A 57 34.57 -26.94 -19.38
N TYR A 58 34.47 -26.64 -20.67
CA TYR A 58 34.53 -27.63 -21.74
C TYR A 58 35.79 -27.43 -22.55
N ALA A 59 36.58 -28.49 -22.69
CA ALA A 59 37.72 -28.53 -23.59
C ALA A 59 37.22 -28.99 -24.97
N ILE A 60 37.35 -28.11 -25.96
CA ILE A 60 36.91 -28.34 -27.33
C ILE A 60 38.13 -28.68 -28.14
N ARG A 61 38.17 -29.90 -28.67
CA ARG A 61 39.27 -30.39 -29.50
C ARG A 61 38.85 -30.40 -30.95
N PHE A 62 39.60 -29.71 -31.79
CA PHE A 62 39.50 -29.83 -33.24
C PHE A 62 40.60 -30.75 -33.73
N GLN A 63 40.29 -31.64 -34.67
CA GLN A 63 41.24 -32.53 -35.32
C GLN A 63 41.04 -32.50 -36.84
N ALA A 64 42.14 -32.30 -37.57
CA ALA A 64 42.22 -32.52 -39.01
C ALA A 64 43.05 -33.80 -39.28
N SER A 65 42.59 -34.66 -40.19
CA SER A 65 43.26 -35.93 -40.49
C SER A 65 43.18 -36.32 -41.96
N ASN A 66 44.18 -37.08 -42.43
CA ASN A 66 44.24 -37.73 -43.75
C ASN A 66 44.90 -39.13 -43.61
N GLU A 67 45.21 -39.80 -44.72
CA GLU A 67 45.88 -41.12 -44.69
C GLU A 67 47.30 -41.08 -44.08
N GLY A 68 47.95 -39.92 -44.10
CA GLY A 68 49.31 -39.73 -43.59
C GLY A 68 49.39 -39.42 -42.08
N GLY A 69 48.32 -38.96 -41.46
CA GLY A 69 48.28 -38.65 -40.04
C GLY A 69 47.16 -37.70 -39.61
N SER A 70 47.30 -37.13 -38.41
CA SER A 70 46.36 -36.16 -37.85
C SER A 70 47.07 -35.09 -37.05
N ASP A 71 46.51 -33.89 -37.04
CA ASP A 71 46.92 -32.78 -36.18
C ASP A 71 45.69 -32.23 -35.41
N SER A 72 45.90 -31.77 -34.18
CA SER A 72 44.81 -31.32 -33.31
C SER A 72 45.21 -30.15 -32.43
N ASP A 73 44.26 -29.26 -32.14
CA ASP A 73 44.39 -28.18 -31.18
C ASP A 73 43.15 -28.13 -30.29
N THR A 74 43.28 -27.47 -29.14
CA THR A 74 42.24 -27.47 -28.11
C THR A 74 42.07 -26.08 -27.54
N ILE A 75 40.82 -25.60 -27.56
CA ILE A 75 40.40 -24.38 -26.86
C ILE A 75 39.51 -24.75 -25.68
N SER A 76 39.25 -23.80 -24.78
CA SER A 76 38.33 -24.00 -23.66
C SER A 76 37.23 -22.96 -23.69
N VAL A 77 35.99 -23.38 -23.46
CA VAL A 77 34.86 -22.49 -23.22
C VAL A 77 34.34 -22.69 -21.81
N ARG A 78 34.00 -21.60 -21.12
CA ARG A 78 33.32 -21.63 -19.82
C ARG A 78 31.83 -21.35 -20.00
N VAL A 79 31.01 -22.35 -19.72
CA VAL A 79 29.55 -22.25 -19.77
C VAL A 79 29.00 -21.87 -18.40
N VAL A 80 28.28 -20.76 -18.33
CA VAL A 80 27.70 -20.18 -17.10
C VAL A 80 26.17 -20.20 -17.16
N PRO A 81 25.46 -20.14 -16.02
CA PRO A 81 24.01 -19.97 -16.06
C PRO A 81 23.64 -18.60 -16.65
N PRO A 82 22.45 -18.45 -17.24
CA PRO A 82 21.99 -17.15 -17.72
C PRO A 82 21.81 -16.19 -16.54
N PRO A 83 22.06 -14.89 -16.76
CA PRO A 83 21.95 -13.90 -15.71
C PRO A 83 20.50 -13.78 -15.19
N GLN A 84 20.35 -13.62 -13.88
CA GLN A 84 19.04 -13.53 -13.23
C GLN A 84 18.66 -12.06 -12.97
N PRO A 85 17.53 -11.57 -13.53
CA PRO A 85 17.07 -10.22 -13.26
C PRO A 85 16.64 -10.06 -11.80
N ALA A 86 16.67 -8.83 -11.30
CA ALA A 86 16.10 -8.51 -10.00
C ALA A 86 14.59 -8.85 -9.99
N SER A 87 14.13 -9.59 -8.98
CA SER A 87 12.74 -9.97 -8.83
C SER A 87 12.28 -9.87 -7.39
N ILE A 88 11.21 -9.11 -7.15
CA ILE A 88 10.60 -8.96 -5.84
C ILE A 88 9.62 -10.12 -5.66
N THR A 89 9.87 -10.99 -4.68
CA THR A 89 8.99 -12.15 -4.41
C THR A 89 7.94 -11.86 -3.36
N SER A 90 8.23 -10.97 -2.40
CA SER A 90 7.27 -10.51 -1.40
C SER A 90 7.60 -9.09 -0.93
N ILE A 91 6.56 -8.38 -0.54
CA ILE A 91 6.61 -7.05 0.08
C ILE A 91 5.60 -7.02 1.23
N ASN A 92 5.99 -6.48 2.38
CA ASN A 92 5.13 -6.40 3.56
C ASN A 92 5.33 -5.07 4.30
N ALA A 93 4.28 -4.66 5.01
CA ALA A 93 4.26 -3.51 5.92
C ALA A 93 3.64 -3.93 7.25
N THR A 94 4.25 -3.56 8.38
CA THR A 94 3.76 -3.95 9.72
C THR A 94 4.06 -2.89 10.77
N PRO A 95 3.09 -2.47 11.60
CA PRO A 95 1.67 -2.87 11.57
C PRO A 95 0.93 -2.34 10.34
N ASN A 96 -0.19 -2.97 9.99
CA ASN A 96 -1.11 -2.53 8.94
C ASN A 96 -2.51 -3.15 9.18
N PRO A 97 -3.53 -2.39 9.63
CA PRO A 97 -3.51 -0.93 9.77
C PRO A 97 -2.58 -0.44 10.90
N VAL A 98 -2.25 0.85 10.86
CA VAL A 98 -1.42 1.58 11.83
C VAL A 98 -2.14 2.88 12.19
N ASP A 99 -1.86 3.48 13.35
CA ASP A 99 -2.40 4.79 13.70
C ASP A 99 -1.46 5.92 13.23
N GLU A 100 -2.00 7.09 12.92
CA GLU A 100 -1.20 8.26 12.52
C GLU A 100 -0.14 8.60 13.57
N GLY A 101 1.05 9.00 13.13
CA GLY A 101 2.21 9.24 14.01
C GLY A 101 2.93 7.97 14.49
N GLU A 102 2.38 6.77 14.27
CA GLU A 102 3.08 5.53 14.57
C GLU A 102 3.96 5.02 13.43
N THR A 103 5.00 4.28 13.78
CA THR A 103 6.01 3.78 12.82
C THR A 103 5.61 2.44 12.19
N VAL A 104 5.60 2.40 10.86
CA VAL A 104 5.48 1.20 10.03
C VAL A 104 6.86 0.68 9.64
N ARG A 105 7.04 -0.63 9.71
CA ARG A 105 8.24 -1.32 9.21
C ARG A 105 7.96 -1.97 7.87
N PHE A 106 8.82 -1.73 6.90
CA PHE A 106 8.74 -2.33 5.58
C PHE A 106 9.78 -3.43 5.43
N SER A 107 9.37 -4.53 4.84
CA SER A 107 10.26 -5.64 4.49
C SER A 107 9.95 -6.15 3.10
N SER A 108 10.97 -6.67 2.44
CA SER A 108 10.85 -7.26 1.13
C SER A 108 11.80 -8.43 0.97
N ASN A 109 11.48 -9.31 0.03
CA ASN A 109 12.33 -10.42 -0.34
C ASN A 109 12.60 -10.31 -1.84
N VAL A 110 13.86 -10.14 -2.21
CA VAL A 110 14.29 -9.82 -3.57
C VAL A 110 15.36 -10.81 -3.99
N GLN A 111 15.16 -11.43 -5.15
CA GLN A 111 16.06 -12.39 -5.80
C GLN A 111 16.69 -11.74 -7.05
N GLY A 112 17.65 -12.43 -7.66
CA GLY A 112 18.41 -11.96 -8.83
C GLY A 112 19.90 -11.82 -8.54
N ASP A 113 20.68 -11.64 -9.60
CA ASP A 113 22.12 -11.48 -9.50
C ASP A 113 22.51 -10.18 -8.79
N THR A 114 23.60 -10.22 -8.03
CA THR A 114 24.09 -9.10 -7.22
C THR A 114 25.08 -8.21 -7.98
N PRO A 115 25.14 -6.90 -7.69
CA PRO A 115 24.36 -6.18 -6.68
C PRO A 115 22.93 -5.85 -7.13
N VAL A 116 22.00 -5.89 -6.18
CA VAL A 116 20.61 -5.44 -6.41
C VAL A 116 20.37 -4.11 -5.69
N SER A 117 20.05 -3.07 -6.46
CA SER A 117 19.63 -1.76 -5.98
C SER A 117 18.17 -1.79 -5.53
N ARG A 118 17.81 -0.98 -4.52
CA ARG A 118 16.45 -0.89 -3.97
C ARG A 118 16.07 0.56 -3.74
N SER A 119 14.83 0.91 -4.09
CA SER A 119 14.26 2.23 -3.85
C SER A 119 12.80 2.10 -3.41
N TRP A 120 12.50 2.64 -2.24
CA TRP A 120 11.16 2.73 -1.67
C TRP A 120 10.60 4.13 -1.86
N SER A 121 9.33 4.23 -2.26
CA SER A 121 8.52 5.44 -2.07
C SER A 121 7.30 5.10 -1.24
N PHE A 122 6.98 5.94 -0.25
CA PHE A 122 5.95 5.60 0.75
C PHE A 122 4.53 6.08 0.39
N GLY A 123 4.38 6.80 -0.71
CA GLY A 123 3.10 7.29 -1.21
C GLY A 123 2.67 8.67 -0.69
N ASP A 124 3.47 9.28 0.20
CA ASP A 124 3.27 10.62 0.77
C ASP A 124 4.34 11.65 0.31
N GLY A 125 5.17 11.25 -0.66
CA GLY A 125 6.30 12.05 -1.17
C GLY A 125 7.65 11.71 -0.54
N SER A 126 7.69 10.90 0.53
CA SER A 126 8.93 10.44 1.14
C SER A 126 9.45 9.14 0.51
N SER A 127 10.75 8.85 0.70
CA SER A 127 11.44 7.70 0.08
C SER A 127 12.61 7.17 0.90
N SER A 128 13.10 5.97 0.58
CA SER A 128 14.27 5.36 1.21
C SER A 128 15.01 4.40 0.27
N MET A 129 16.33 4.29 0.41
CA MET A 129 17.16 3.28 -0.28
C MET A 129 17.54 2.10 0.63
N SER A 130 17.04 2.08 1.88
CA SER A 130 17.31 0.98 2.82
C SER A 130 16.63 -0.31 2.36
N GLN A 131 17.26 -1.45 2.63
CA GLN A 131 16.67 -2.77 2.37
C GLN A 131 15.40 -3.02 3.21
N SER A 132 15.35 -2.48 4.43
CA SER A 132 14.21 -2.63 5.35
C SER A 132 13.97 -1.31 6.08
N PRO A 133 13.34 -0.32 5.41
CA PRO A 133 13.11 0.98 6.01
C PRO A 133 11.96 0.94 7.01
N THR A 134 11.93 1.97 7.84
CA THR A 134 10.77 2.32 8.65
C THR A 134 10.25 3.67 8.18
N HIS A 135 8.95 3.90 8.30
CA HIS A 135 8.33 5.17 7.96
C HIS A 135 7.15 5.47 8.89
N THR A 136 6.90 6.76 9.16
CA THR A 136 5.77 7.24 9.95
C THR A 136 4.92 8.13 9.06
N TYR A 137 3.61 7.88 9.05
CA TYR A 137 2.65 8.71 8.33
C TYR A 137 1.96 9.66 9.32
N GLU A 138 2.05 10.95 9.07
CA GLU A 138 1.52 11.99 9.99
C GLU A 138 0.02 12.25 9.81
N GLU A 139 -0.55 11.84 8.69
CA GLU A 139 -1.96 12.07 8.36
C GLU A 139 -2.68 10.73 8.12
N PRO A 140 -3.98 10.63 8.44
CA PRO A 140 -4.73 9.41 8.27
C PRO A 140 -5.12 9.24 6.80
N GLY A 141 -5.15 8.00 6.32
CA GLY A 141 -5.45 7.73 4.92
C GLY A 141 -4.99 6.36 4.42
N GLN A 142 -5.05 6.18 3.10
CA GLN A 142 -4.50 5.02 2.42
C GLN A 142 -3.30 5.44 1.58
N TYR A 143 -2.14 4.86 1.88
CA TYR A 143 -0.90 5.13 1.19
C TYR A 143 -0.46 3.90 0.39
N THR A 144 -0.02 4.12 -0.85
CA THR A 144 0.54 3.05 -1.68
C THR A 144 2.06 3.14 -1.64
N ALA A 145 2.68 2.33 -0.79
CA ALA A 145 4.13 2.20 -0.77
C ALA A 145 4.58 1.34 -1.96
N ARG A 146 5.64 1.76 -2.64
CA ARG A 146 6.21 1.12 -3.83
C ARG A 146 7.67 0.79 -3.56
N LEU A 147 8.08 -0.44 -3.85
CA LEU A 147 9.47 -0.87 -3.93
C LEU A 147 9.83 -1.11 -5.40
N GLU A 148 10.93 -0.50 -5.82
CA GLU A 148 11.62 -0.79 -7.07
C GLU A 148 12.94 -1.49 -6.75
N ALA A 149 13.21 -2.61 -7.41
CA ALA A 149 14.46 -3.36 -7.29
C ALA A 149 15.06 -3.59 -8.67
N SER A 150 16.36 -3.36 -8.82
CA SER A 150 17.04 -3.46 -10.11
C SER A 150 18.47 -3.98 -10.00
N ASN A 151 18.92 -4.68 -11.03
CA ASN A 151 20.32 -5.06 -11.26
C ASN A 151 20.69 -4.81 -12.74
N ASP A 152 21.88 -5.22 -13.16
CA ASP A 152 22.39 -4.97 -14.52
C ASP A 152 21.56 -5.64 -15.64
N VAL A 153 20.67 -6.56 -15.27
CA VAL A 153 19.97 -7.47 -16.19
C VAL A 153 18.48 -7.12 -16.26
N GLY A 154 17.91 -6.54 -15.20
CA GLY A 154 16.52 -6.14 -15.19
C GLY A 154 16.06 -5.49 -13.88
N GLU A 155 14.79 -5.10 -13.89
CA GLU A 155 14.12 -4.44 -12.78
C GLU A 155 12.73 -5.04 -12.53
N ASP A 156 12.28 -4.94 -11.28
CA ASP A 156 10.94 -5.32 -10.86
C ASP A 156 10.39 -4.26 -9.88
N THR A 157 9.07 -4.11 -9.89
CA THR A 157 8.35 -3.13 -9.07
C THR A 157 7.15 -3.81 -8.41
N ARG A 158 7.01 -3.60 -7.09
CA ARG A 158 5.82 -4.03 -6.35
C ARG A 158 5.33 -2.96 -5.39
N THR A 159 4.05 -3.07 -5.02
CA THR A 159 3.40 -2.14 -4.11
C THR A 159 2.77 -2.87 -2.92
N VAL A 160 2.59 -2.14 -1.82
CA VAL A 160 1.79 -2.54 -0.65
C VAL A 160 0.99 -1.34 -0.18
N THR A 161 -0.31 -1.55 0.08
CA THR A 161 -1.17 -0.50 0.63
C THR A 161 -1.08 -0.48 2.15
N VAL A 162 -0.78 0.67 2.72
CA VAL A 162 -0.79 0.93 4.16
C VAL A 162 -2.04 1.74 4.50
N ARG A 163 -2.84 1.25 5.45
CA ARG A 163 -3.97 1.98 6.01
C ARG A 163 -3.54 2.64 7.32
N VAL A 164 -3.63 3.97 7.36
CA VAL A 164 -3.34 4.81 8.52
C VAL A 164 -4.66 5.30 9.11
N ASN A 165 -4.94 4.93 10.35
CA ASN A 165 -6.13 5.35 11.06
C ASN A 165 -5.90 6.71 11.73
N ARG A 166 -6.97 7.48 11.86
CA ARG A 166 -6.99 8.69 12.67
C ARG A 166 -7.00 8.31 14.15
N VAL A 167 -6.15 8.94 14.95
CA VAL A 167 -6.22 8.85 16.39
C VAL A 167 -7.30 9.80 16.88
N LEU A 168 -8.39 9.25 17.41
CA LEU A 168 -9.47 10.05 17.96
C LEU A 168 -9.15 10.52 19.38
N PRO A 169 -9.48 11.77 19.75
CA PRO A 169 -9.46 12.21 21.14
C PRO A 169 -10.28 11.28 22.06
N GLU A 170 -9.85 11.13 23.32
CA GLU A 170 -10.54 10.28 24.30
C GLU A 170 -12.01 10.70 24.52
N ILE A 171 -12.32 11.99 24.37
CA ILE A 171 -13.71 12.48 24.48
C ILE A 171 -14.63 11.83 23.43
N CYS A 172 -14.12 11.47 22.25
CA CYS A 172 -14.90 10.83 21.18
C CYS A 172 -15.36 9.42 21.55
N THR A 173 -14.68 8.76 22.49
CA THR A 173 -15.03 7.42 22.97
C THR A 173 -15.72 7.42 24.33
N THR A 174 -15.62 8.52 25.09
CA THR A 174 -16.13 8.59 26.47
C THR A 174 -17.37 9.46 26.66
N VAL A 175 -17.63 10.44 25.77
CA VAL A 175 -18.81 11.31 25.90
C VAL A 175 -20.11 10.50 25.88
N SER A 176 -20.93 10.67 26.92
CA SER A 176 -22.24 10.01 27.05
C SER A 176 -23.40 10.99 27.16
N GLU A 177 -23.10 12.23 27.54
CA GLU A 177 -24.06 13.32 27.70
C GLU A 177 -23.46 14.58 27.09
N MET A 178 -24.32 15.39 26.47
CA MET A 178 -23.99 16.69 25.91
C MET A 178 -24.92 17.74 26.51
N ASN A 179 -24.52 19.01 26.46
CA ASN A 179 -25.28 20.11 27.05
C ASN A 179 -26.68 20.25 26.41
N SER A 180 -27.69 20.53 27.23
CA SER A 180 -29.03 20.88 26.76
C SER A 180 -29.13 22.36 26.43
N ALA A 181 -29.88 22.72 25.39
CA ALA A 181 -30.26 24.10 25.12
C ALA A 181 -31.60 24.44 25.80
N PHE A 182 -31.70 25.58 26.47
CA PHE A 182 -32.94 26.06 27.10
C PHE A 182 -33.57 27.22 26.33
N PHE A 183 -34.90 27.23 26.31
CA PHE A 183 -35.71 28.18 25.56
C PHE A 183 -36.60 29.04 26.47
N ASP A 184 -36.92 30.21 25.95
CA ASP A 184 -37.98 31.05 26.50
C ASP A 184 -39.37 30.45 26.25
N ARG A 185 -40.34 30.96 27.01
CA ARG A 185 -41.73 30.45 26.97
C ARG A 185 -42.30 30.65 25.57
N ASN A 186 -42.87 29.59 24.99
CA ASN A 186 -43.47 29.57 23.66
C ASN A 186 -42.51 29.96 22.51
N SER A 187 -41.20 29.90 22.76
CA SER A 187 -40.13 30.19 21.80
C SER A 187 -39.38 28.92 21.40
N SER A 188 -38.98 28.86 20.14
CA SER A 188 -38.00 27.93 19.56
C SER A 188 -36.72 28.65 19.11
N THR A 189 -36.62 29.96 19.31
CA THR A 189 -35.41 30.71 19.03
C THR A 189 -34.41 30.48 20.16
N LEU A 190 -33.17 30.09 19.80
CA LEU A 190 -32.08 29.95 20.75
C LEU A 190 -31.79 31.29 21.43
N THR A 191 -31.50 31.22 22.72
CA THR A 191 -31.00 32.36 23.50
C THR A 191 -29.48 32.36 23.46
N GLU A 192 -28.83 33.48 23.79
CA GLU A 192 -27.36 33.54 23.91
C GLU A 192 -26.81 32.44 24.84
N GLU A 193 -27.45 32.23 26.01
CA GLU A 193 -27.12 31.15 26.95
C GLU A 193 -27.27 29.75 26.32
N GLY A 194 -28.27 29.57 25.46
CA GLY A 194 -28.50 28.33 24.72
C GLY A 194 -27.43 28.08 23.66
N GLU A 195 -27.03 29.12 22.92
CA GLU A 195 -25.95 29.02 21.93
C GLU A 195 -24.59 28.74 22.58
N GLU A 196 -24.27 29.43 23.68
CA GLU A 196 -23.04 29.17 24.46
C GLU A 196 -22.96 27.73 24.96
N SER A 197 -24.08 27.19 25.47
CA SER A 197 -24.15 25.80 25.93
C SER A 197 -23.93 24.80 24.78
N LEU A 198 -24.46 25.10 23.60
CA LEU A 198 -24.33 24.22 22.42
C LEU A 198 -22.98 24.32 21.74
N GLN A 199 -22.21 25.39 21.95
CA GLN A 199 -20.89 25.55 21.33
C GLN A 199 -19.94 24.41 21.73
N GLU A 200 -19.91 24.04 23.01
CA GLU A 200 -19.09 22.91 23.49
C GLU A 200 -19.50 21.59 22.81
N ASN A 201 -20.79 21.36 22.61
CA ASN A 201 -21.27 20.18 21.89
C ASN A 201 -20.85 20.22 20.41
N ALA A 202 -20.92 21.40 19.77
CA ALA A 202 -20.53 21.57 18.38
C ALA A 202 -19.03 21.29 18.19
N ASP A 203 -18.20 21.77 19.12
CA ASP A 203 -16.75 21.53 19.12
C ASP A 203 -16.46 20.01 19.26
N ILE A 204 -17.12 19.32 20.20
CA ILE A 204 -16.99 17.85 20.35
C ILE A 204 -17.43 17.12 19.07
N LEU A 205 -18.57 17.51 18.48
CA LEU A 205 -19.05 16.88 17.25
C LEU A 205 -18.13 17.17 16.05
N SER A 206 -17.47 18.32 16.02
CA SER A 206 -16.45 18.63 15.01
C SER A 206 -15.21 17.73 15.16
N ASP A 207 -14.69 17.60 16.38
CA ASP A 207 -13.47 16.84 16.67
C ASP A 207 -13.67 15.33 16.61
N CYS A 208 -14.91 14.86 16.78
CA CYS A 208 -15.27 13.46 16.83
C CYS A 208 -16.12 13.05 15.62
N PRO A 209 -15.51 12.84 14.43
CA PRO A 209 -16.24 12.51 13.20
C PRO A 209 -17.03 11.19 13.27
N ASN A 210 -16.71 10.32 14.23
CA ASN A 210 -17.38 9.05 14.50
C ASN A 210 -18.67 9.18 15.35
N LEU A 211 -18.99 10.38 15.84
CA LEU A 211 -20.20 10.63 16.61
C LEU A 211 -21.31 11.20 15.71
N SER A 212 -22.53 10.72 15.87
CA SER A 212 -23.74 11.42 15.44
C SER A 212 -24.49 11.95 16.66
N VAL A 213 -25.49 12.79 16.48
CA VAL A 213 -26.26 13.36 17.58
C VAL A 213 -27.75 13.24 17.33
N GLN A 214 -28.46 12.65 18.28
CA GLN A 214 -29.92 12.71 18.35
C GLN A 214 -30.32 13.91 19.20
N VAL A 215 -31.06 14.83 18.60
CA VAL A 215 -31.56 16.05 19.24
C VAL A 215 -33.03 15.87 19.57
N GLU A 216 -33.34 15.88 20.85
CA GLU A 216 -34.70 15.69 21.36
C GLU A 216 -35.26 17.00 21.92
N GLY A 217 -36.23 17.59 21.24
CA GLY A 217 -36.88 18.80 21.69
C GLY A 217 -38.05 18.51 22.63
N PHE A 218 -38.25 19.36 23.63
CA PHE A 218 -39.31 19.24 24.63
C PHE A 218 -40.07 20.56 24.83
N ALA A 219 -41.36 20.44 25.13
CA ALA A 219 -42.22 21.53 25.55
C ALA A 219 -42.63 21.41 27.02
N ALA A 220 -42.70 22.56 27.69
CA ALA A 220 -43.19 22.62 29.06
C ALA A 220 -44.73 22.55 29.10
N PRO A 221 -45.31 22.04 30.21
CA PRO A 221 -46.75 22.10 30.43
C PRO A 221 -47.32 23.51 30.28
N GLY A 222 -48.37 23.66 29.48
CA GLY A 222 -49.05 24.94 29.25
C GLY A 222 -48.40 25.85 28.21
N GLU A 223 -47.49 25.31 27.39
CA GLU A 223 -47.04 25.95 26.14
C GLU A 223 -47.99 25.64 24.97
N ARG A 224 -47.97 26.51 23.97
CA ARG A 224 -48.80 26.35 22.76
C ARG A 224 -48.26 25.24 21.87
N ASN A 225 -49.15 24.53 21.19
CA ASN A 225 -48.81 23.58 20.11
C ASN A 225 -47.62 22.68 20.49
N VAL A 226 -47.68 22.05 21.67
CA VAL A 226 -46.52 21.42 22.34
C VAL A 226 -45.72 20.48 21.43
N GLN A 227 -46.38 19.75 20.53
CA GLN A 227 -45.71 18.88 19.57
C GLN A 227 -44.87 19.68 18.56
N SER A 228 -45.48 20.59 17.80
CA SER A 228 -44.76 21.39 16.81
C SER A 228 -43.69 22.27 17.47
N LEU A 229 -43.97 22.83 18.66
CA LEU A 229 -42.98 23.62 19.39
C LEU A 229 -41.76 22.80 19.82
N SER A 230 -41.96 21.54 20.19
CA SER A 230 -40.87 20.62 20.52
C SER A 230 -40.03 20.27 19.28
N GLU A 231 -40.67 20.06 18.12
CA GLU A 231 -40.00 19.82 16.84
C GLU A 231 -39.19 21.05 16.41
N ASP A 232 -39.79 22.24 16.48
CA ASP A 232 -39.12 23.51 16.16
C ASP A 232 -37.88 23.76 17.02
N ARG A 233 -37.90 23.33 18.30
CA ARG A 233 -36.74 23.43 19.21
C ARG A 233 -35.62 22.47 18.84
N ALA A 234 -35.95 21.23 18.49
CA ALA A 234 -34.97 20.28 17.99
C ALA A 234 -34.33 20.78 16.69
N GLU A 235 -35.12 21.34 15.78
CA GLU A 235 -34.64 21.89 14.53
C GLU A 235 -33.76 23.14 14.70
N ALA A 236 -34.06 23.98 15.70
CA ALA A 236 -33.21 25.13 16.04
C ALA A 236 -31.80 24.70 16.47
N VAL A 237 -31.70 23.64 17.30
CA VAL A 237 -30.39 23.07 17.70
C VAL A 237 -29.70 22.40 16.52
N SER A 238 -30.42 21.66 15.67
CA SER A 238 -29.88 21.09 14.43
C SER A 238 -29.29 22.17 13.51
N SER A 239 -30.01 23.27 13.33
CA SER A 239 -29.56 24.42 12.54
C SER A 239 -28.31 25.06 13.14
N PHE A 240 -28.25 25.18 14.47
CA PHE A 240 -27.05 25.65 15.17
C PHE A 240 -25.83 24.77 14.90
N TYR A 241 -25.99 23.44 14.98
CA TYR A 241 -24.89 22.50 14.69
C TYR A 241 -24.44 22.56 13.23
N GLN A 242 -25.37 22.61 12.28
CA GLN A 242 -25.03 22.75 10.86
C GLN A 242 -24.29 24.07 10.56
N ASN A 243 -24.73 25.17 11.18
CA ASN A 243 -24.06 26.47 11.06
C ASN A 243 -22.65 26.46 11.68
N ASN A 244 -22.39 25.57 12.63
CA ASN A 244 -21.07 25.35 13.24
C ASN A 244 -20.30 24.17 12.63
N GLY A 245 -20.66 23.75 11.40
CA GLY A 245 -19.85 22.81 10.62
C GLY A 245 -20.12 21.33 10.85
N VAL A 246 -21.10 20.97 11.70
CA VAL A 246 -21.51 19.57 11.85
C VAL A 246 -22.34 19.16 10.63
N PRO A 247 -21.96 18.10 9.89
CA PRO A 247 -22.73 17.63 8.75
C PRO A 247 -24.18 17.26 9.14
N GLY A 248 -25.17 17.75 8.39
CA GLY A 248 -26.58 17.41 8.64
C GLY A 248 -26.89 15.91 8.61
N SER A 249 -26.09 15.12 7.89
CA SER A 249 -26.19 13.65 7.89
C SER A 249 -25.86 13.00 9.23
N ARG A 250 -25.22 13.73 10.16
CA ARG A 250 -24.87 13.27 11.51
C ARG A 250 -25.86 13.76 12.57
N ILE A 251 -26.93 14.45 12.17
CA ILE A 251 -27.89 15.05 13.09
C ILE A 251 -29.27 14.44 12.84
N MET A 252 -29.88 13.89 13.89
CA MET A 252 -31.24 13.37 13.84
C MET A 252 -32.09 14.19 14.81
N THR A 253 -33.19 14.77 14.35
CA THR A 253 -34.08 15.57 15.19
C THR A 253 -35.36 14.82 15.52
N SER A 254 -35.87 15.00 16.73
CA SER A 254 -37.17 14.49 17.15
C SER A 254 -37.85 15.42 18.16
N GLY A 255 -39.13 15.69 17.96
CA GLY A 255 -39.96 16.43 18.91
C GLY A 255 -40.68 15.47 19.85
N GLN A 256 -40.36 15.54 21.14
CA GLN A 256 -40.94 14.68 22.18
C GLN A 256 -42.23 15.23 22.78
N GLY A 257 -42.73 16.36 22.27
CA GLY A 257 -43.93 17.01 22.76
C GLY A 257 -43.78 17.53 24.18
N GLN A 258 -44.85 17.43 24.97
CA GLN A 258 -44.87 17.92 26.34
C GLN A 258 -44.21 16.92 27.30
N VAL A 259 -43.38 17.41 28.22
CA VAL A 259 -42.88 16.59 29.34
C VAL A 259 -44.04 16.15 30.25
N GLU A 260 -44.23 14.84 30.39
CA GLU A 260 -45.30 14.24 31.21
C GLU A 260 -44.99 14.25 32.72
N GLY A 261 -46.01 14.07 33.56
CA GLY A 261 -45.86 13.89 35.01
C GLY A 261 -45.56 15.16 35.83
N ILE A 262 -45.45 16.32 35.20
CA ILE A 262 -45.14 17.60 35.87
C ILE A 262 -46.42 18.43 36.07
N THR A 263 -46.77 18.71 37.33
CA THR A 263 -47.79 19.72 37.67
C THR A 263 -47.11 21.04 38.00
N SER A 264 -47.67 22.17 37.57
CA SER A 264 -47.06 23.52 37.62
C SER A 264 -46.79 24.10 39.03
N LYS A 265 -46.80 23.29 40.09
CA LYS A 265 -46.70 23.79 41.46
C LYS A 265 -45.25 23.83 41.96
N LYS A 266 -44.77 25.08 42.11
CA LYS A 266 -43.64 25.58 42.94
C LYS A 266 -42.20 25.47 42.42
N GLY A 267 -41.91 24.81 41.30
CA GLY A 267 -40.62 24.93 40.60
C GLY A 267 -40.87 25.42 39.18
N GLY A 268 -40.24 26.52 38.75
CA GLY A 268 -40.46 27.09 37.42
C GLY A 268 -40.30 26.04 36.30
N THR A 269 -41.14 26.11 35.26
CA THR A 269 -41.13 25.12 34.16
C THR A 269 -39.97 25.31 33.17
N ARG A 270 -39.01 26.19 33.46
CA ARG A 270 -37.87 26.55 32.59
C ARG A 270 -37.08 25.33 32.15
N GLN A 271 -36.83 24.39 33.07
CA GLN A 271 -36.07 23.16 32.80
C GLN A 271 -36.74 22.19 31.81
N TYR A 272 -38.03 22.39 31.49
CA TYR A 272 -38.76 21.55 30.53
C TYR A 272 -38.89 22.20 29.15
N ARG A 273 -38.43 23.45 29.00
CA ARG A 273 -38.35 24.16 27.72
C ARG A 273 -36.95 23.97 27.18
N ARG A 274 -36.65 22.79 26.65
CA ARG A 274 -35.27 22.44 26.29
C ARG A 274 -35.19 21.56 25.05
N ALA A 275 -33.99 21.43 24.53
CA ALA A 275 -33.61 20.39 23.59
C ALA A 275 -32.35 19.70 24.13
N ASP A 276 -32.41 18.37 24.22
CA ASP A 276 -31.34 17.52 24.72
C ASP A 276 -30.54 16.97 23.54
N SER A 277 -29.21 16.93 23.66
CA SER A 277 -28.32 16.37 22.64
C SER A 277 -27.76 15.05 23.15
N LEU A 278 -28.02 13.98 22.41
CA LEU A 278 -27.65 12.62 22.78
C LEU A 278 -26.62 12.11 21.76
N PRO A 279 -25.32 12.03 22.11
CA PRO A 279 -24.32 11.49 21.20
C PRO A 279 -24.60 10.00 20.92
N GLN A 280 -24.49 9.61 19.66
CA GLN A 280 -24.68 8.24 19.16
C GLN A 280 -23.41 7.80 18.44
N ARG A 281 -22.91 6.61 18.73
CA ARG A 281 -21.73 6.04 18.05
C ARG A 281 -22.21 5.15 16.91
N GLU A 282 -21.48 5.17 15.79
CA GLU A 282 -21.80 4.30 14.64
C GLU A 282 -21.75 2.79 14.96
N ASP A 283 -21.26 2.38 16.16
CA ASP A 283 -21.18 0.98 16.61
C ASP A 283 -22.40 0.47 17.42
N ASP A 284 -23.44 1.27 17.65
CA ASP A 284 -24.66 0.81 18.35
C ASP A 284 -25.67 0.06 17.44
N GLY A 285 -25.25 -0.32 16.23
CA GLY A 285 -26.11 -0.96 15.22
C GLY A 285 -25.44 -2.05 14.38
N MET A 286 -25.39 -3.27 14.93
CA MET A 286 -25.09 -4.58 14.31
C MET A 286 -23.64 -4.91 13.93
#